data_AF-A0A6N6KCJ2-F1
#
_entry.id   AF-A0A6N6KCJ2-F1
#
_cell.length_a   1.000
_cell.length_b   1.000
_cell.length_c   1.000
_cell.angle_alpha   90.00
_cell.angle_beta   90.00
_cell.angle_gamma   90.00
#
_symmetry.space_group_name_H-M   'P 1'
#
loop_
_entity.id
_entity.type
_entity.pdbx_description
1 polymer ?
#
loop_
_entity_poly.entity_id
_entity_poly.type
_entity_poly.pdbx_seq_one_letter_code
_entity_poly.pdbx_strand_id
1 'polypeptide(L)'
;MSEKSFSKNMTNSKIISLLRTFSPVEIKAFESFLASRYFNKSKTLMLFFAIIQKQYPAFDPEQLAKPRVFEQLFPGQPFEDKKIRYLMSDLLKMGYKFLLIQDAEVEKVDNNLRLLEAFVDRRLEKHYDRLIKKIAPEIEVGQEAGVNHFDS
;
A
#
# COMPACT_ATOMS: atom_id res chain seq x y z
N MET A 1 13.59 36.84 8.39
CA MET A 1 13.14 35.96 7.28
C MET A 1 13.39 34.53 7.72
N SER A 2 12.34 33.75 7.98
CA SER A 2 12.49 32.37 8.46
C SER A 2 12.84 31.48 7.27
N GLU A 3 14.09 31.02 7.19
CA GLU A 3 14.47 29.93 6.31
C GLU A 3 13.63 28.72 6.71
N LYS A 4 12.72 28.31 5.83
CA LYS A 4 12.07 27.00 5.93
C LYS A 4 13.18 25.96 5.97
N SER A 5 13.47 25.44 7.15
CA SER A 5 14.42 24.35 7.35
C SER A 5 13.97 23.15 6.51
N PHE A 6 14.68 22.90 5.40
CA PHE A 6 14.43 21.74 4.57
C PHE A 6 14.96 20.51 5.31
N SER A 7 14.06 19.59 5.68
CA SER A 7 14.50 18.29 6.21
C SER A 7 15.39 17.59 5.18
N LYS A 8 16.61 17.25 5.60
CA LYS A 8 17.65 16.56 4.80
C LYS A 8 17.22 15.15 4.37
N ASN A 9 16.33 14.52 5.15
CA ASN A 9 15.78 13.18 4.90
C ASN A 9 14.24 13.21 4.79
N MET A 10 13.67 12.07 4.42
CA MET A 10 12.22 11.90 4.24
C MET A 10 11.52 11.11 5.35
N THR A 11 12.20 10.75 6.45
CA THR A 11 11.64 9.83 7.47
C THR A 11 10.44 10.39 8.22
N ASN A 12 10.36 11.72 8.35
CA ASN A 12 9.22 12.43 8.96
C ASN A 12 8.14 12.81 7.94
N SER A 13 8.16 12.24 6.74
CA SER A 13 7.15 12.52 5.72
C SER A 13 5.91 11.65 5.89
N LYS A 14 4.76 12.16 5.43
CA LYS A 14 3.48 11.44 5.47
C LYS A 14 3.55 10.06 4.82
N ILE A 15 4.32 9.90 3.75
CA ILE A 15 4.48 8.59 3.09
C ILE A 15 5.23 7.60 3.96
N ILE A 16 6.32 8.01 4.65
CA ILE A 16 7.01 7.10 5.55
C ILE A 16 6.15 6.79 6.78
N SER A 17 5.41 7.76 7.32
CA SER A 17 4.44 7.51 8.39
C SER A 17 3.38 6.49 7.98
N LEU A 18 2.87 6.58 6.74
CA LEU A 18 1.91 5.61 6.20
C LEU A 18 2.55 4.21 6.06
N LEU A 19 3.73 4.11 5.44
CA LEU A 19 4.36 2.81 5.22
C LEU A 19 4.79 2.11 6.53
N ARG A 20 4.97 2.85 7.62
CA ARG A 20 5.19 2.28 8.97
C ARG A 20 3.96 1.55 9.51
N THR A 21 2.75 1.87 9.04
CA THR A 21 1.53 1.17 9.48
C THR A 21 1.29 -0.12 8.72
N PHE A 22 1.99 -0.34 7.60
CA PHE A 22 1.80 -1.53 6.78
C PHE A 22 2.56 -2.70 7.41
N SER A 23 1.91 -3.86 7.47
CA SER A 23 2.53 -5.15 7.75
C SER A 23 3.47 -5.57 6.61
N PRO A 24 4.35 -6.57 6.83
CA PRO A 24 5.19 -7.12 5.77
C PRO A 24 4.39 -7.61 4.55
N VAL A 25 3.21 -8.19 4.80
CA VAL A 25 2.29 -8.64 3.74
C VAL A 25 1.74 -7.45 2.96
N GLU A 26 1.25 -6.41 3.63
CA GLU A 26 0.75 -5.20 2.98
C GLU A 26 1.84 -4.47 2.19
N ILE A 27 3.09 -4.46 2.66
CA ILE A 27 4.22 -3.90 1.89
C ILE A 27 4.40 -4.63 0.55
N LYS A 28 4.27 -5.96 0.54
CA LYS A 28 4.36 -6.78 -0.69
C LYS A 28 3.13 -6.66 -1.58
N ALA A 29 1.94 -6.57 -1.00
CA ALA A 29 0.72 -6.28 -1.73
C ALA A 29 0.79 -4.89 -2.37
N PHE A 30 1.32 -3.89 -1.65
CA PHE A 30 1.50 -2.54 -2.15
C PHE A 30 2.54 -2.47 -3.28
N GLU A 31 3.64 -3.22 -3.19
CA GLU A 31 4.61 -3.40 -4.29
C GLU A 31 3.92 -3.91 -5.57
N SER A 32 3.09 -4.94 -5.42
CA SER A 32 2.32 -5.55 -6.53
C SER A 32 1.27 -4.58 -7.09
N PHE A 33 0.58 -3.84 -6.22
CA PHE A 33 -0.36 -2.79 -6.60
C PHE A 33 0.32 -1.69 -7.43
N LEU A 34 1.48 -1.22 -7.00
CA LEU A 34 2.26 -0.22 -7.73
C LEU A 34 2.83 -0.75 -9.06
N ALA A 35 3.07 -2.06 -9.19
CA ALA A 35 3.51 -2.67 -10.44
C ALA A 35 2.37 -2.82 -11.47
N SER A 36 1.12 -2.69 -11.05
CA SER A 36 -0.04 -2.77 -11.94
C SER A 36 -0.05 -1.62 -12.94
N ARG A 37 -0.01 -1.96 -14.24
CA ARG A 37 -0.10 -1.00 -15.36
C ARG A 37 -1.37 -0.13 -15.32
N TYR A 38 -2.40 -0.59 -14.61
CA TYR A 38 -3.66 0.13 -14.45
C TYR A 38 -3.54 1.31 -13.47
N PHE A 39 -2.70 1.20 -12.44
CA PHE A 39 -2.57 2.21 -11.40
C PHE A 39 -1.30 3.05 -11.50
N ASN A 40 -0.23 2.51 -12.09
CA ASN A 40 1.04 3.22 -12.22
C ASN A 40 1.77 2.85 -13.52
N LYS A 41 2.23 3.88 -14.24
CA LYS A 41 3.08 3.74 -15.45
C LYS A 41 4.50 4.25 -15.23
N SER A 42 4.77 4.84 -14.07
CA SER A 42 6.06 5.47 -13.75
C SER A 42 7.06 4.43 -13.22
N LYS A 43 8.02 4.06 -14.06
CA LYS A 43 9.18 3.24 -13.66
C LYS A 43 9.98 3.91 -12.55
N THR A 44 10.07 5.23 -12.57
CA THR A 44 10.76 6.02 -11.54
C THR A 44 10.06 5.92 -10.18
N LEU A 45 8.72 5.94 -10.15
CA LEU A 45 7.96 5.77 -8.91
C LEU A 45 8.15 4.37 -8.32
N MET A 46 8.19 3.34 -9.17
CA MET A 46 8.51 1.97 -8.74
C MET A 46 9.91 1.87 -8.15
N LEU A 47 10.92 2.42 -8.83
CA LEU A 47 12.29 2.42 -8.33
C LEU A 47 12.42 3.20 -7.02
N PHE A 48 11.70 4.31 -6.90
CA PHE A 48 11.65 5.10 -5.67
C PHE A 48 11.07 4.30 -4.51
N PHE A 49 9.94 3.60 -4.72
CA PHE A 49 9.39 2.71 -3.71
C PHE A 49 10.36 1.58 -3.35
N ALA A 50 11.00 0.93 -4.33
CA ALA A 50 11.97 -0.13 -4.09
C ALA A 50 13.17 0.33 -3.23
N ILE A 51 13.64 1.58 -3.40
CA ILE A 51 14.68 2.16 -2.53
C ILE A 51 14.18 2.31 -1.09
N ILE A 52 12.94 2.80 -0.92
CA ILE A 52 12.33 3.00 0.40
C ILE A 52 12.06 1.65 1.09
N GLN A 53 11.52 0.67 0.36
CA GLN A 53 11.14 -0.65 0.86
C GLN A 53 12.33 -1.41 1.45
N LYS A 54 13.54 -1.23 0.90
CA LYS A 54 14.77 -1.83 1.46
C LYS A 54 15.09 -1.37 2.88
N GLN A 55 14.51 -0.25 3.31
CA GLN A 55 14.70 0.31 4.64
C GLN A 55 13.57 -0.08 5.60
N TYR A 56 12.52 -0.76 5.14
CA TYR A 56 11.43 -1.24 6.00
C TYR A 56 11.95 -2.31 6.98
N PRO A 57 11.50 -2.33 8.26
CA PRO A 57 10.53 -1.41 8.89
C PRO A 57 11.17 -0.19 9.57
N ALA A 58 12.49 -0.13 9.69
CA ALA A 58 13.20 0.88 10.47
C ALA A 58 13.14 2.29 9.84
N PHE A 59 13.22 2.35 8.51
CA PHE A 59 13.34 3.54 7.68
C PHE A 59 14.47 4.46 8.15
N ASP A 60 15.70 4.00 7.98
CA ASP A 60 16.93 4.70 8.41
C ASP A 60 17.02 6.12 7.80
N PRO A 61 17.15 7.19 8.63
CA PRO A 61 17.27 8.57 8.17
C PRO A 61 18.45 8.87 7.25
N GLU A 62 19.57 8.17 7.40
CA GLU A 62 20.76 8.35 6.56
C GLU A 62 20.55 7.70 5.20
N GLN A 63 19.98 6.48 5.18
CA GLN A 63 19.66 5.79 3.92
C GLN A 63 18.55 6.51 3.14
N LEU A 64 17.64 7.18 3.84
CA LEU A 64 16.56 7.99 3.29
C LEU A 64 16.87 9.49 3.23
N ALA A 65 18.14 9.86 3.23
CA ALA A 65 18.56 11.22 2.90
C ALA A 65 18.19 11.54 1.45
N LYS A 66 17.50 12.67 1.20
CA LYS A 66 16.97 13.00 -0.13
C LYS A 66 18.05 13.06 -1.22
N PRO A 67 19.25 13.63 -0.99
CA PRO A 67 20.31 13.61 -2.00
C PRO A 67 20.77 12.20 -2.36
N ARG A 68 20.87 11.31 -1.35
CA ARG A 68 21.25 9.90 -1.55
C ARG A 68 20.21 9.12 -2.34
N VAL A 69 18.93 9.33 -2.04
CA VAL A 69 17.83 8.71 -2.80
C VAL A 69 17.77 9.27 -4.22
N PHE A 70 18.01 10.56 -4.39
CA PHE A 70 18.05 11.21 -5.71
C PHE A 70 19.16 10.63 -6.60
N GLU A 71 20.38 10.48 -6.08
CA GLU A 71 21.51 9.92 -6.85
C GLU A 71 21.21 8.48 -7.31
N GLN A 72 20.55 7.68 -6.48
CA GLN A 72 20.13 6.32 -6.86
C GLN A 72 19.06 6.31 -7.96
N LEU A 73 18.22 7.34 -8.03
CA LEU A 73 17.15 7.46 -9.03
C LEU A 73 17.63 8.10 -10.34
N PHE A 74 18.54 9.06 -10.25
CA PHE A 74 18.96 9.94 -11.32
C PHE A 74 20.49 10.11 -11.31
N PRO A 75 21.24 9.02 -11.52
CA PRO A 75 22.71 9.05 -11.40
C PRO A 75 23.32 10.10 -12.32
N GLY A 76 24.25 10.90 -11.78
CA GLY A 76 24.93 11.95 -12.51
C GLY A 76 24.12 13.23 -12.78
N GLN A 77 22.88 13.34 -12.29
CA GLN A 77 22.10 14.60 -12.34
C GLN A 77 22.34 15.45 -11.09
N PRO A 78 22.35 16.80 -11.22
CA PRO A 78 22.41 17.66 -10.03
C PRO A 78 21.16 17.46 -9.16
N PHE A 79 21.38 17.41 -7.85
CA PHE A 79 20.31 17.16 -6.88
C PHE A 79 19.16 18.17 -7.01
N GLU A 80 17.95 17.65 -7.21
CA GLU A 80 16.73 18.45 -7.32
C GLU A 80 15.67 17.97 -6.31
N ASP A 81 15.60 18.63 -5.15
CA ASP A 81 14.67 18.29 -4.05
C ASP A 81 13.19 18.28 -4.50
N LYS A 82 12.83 19.09 -5.50
CA LYS A 82 11.48 19.14 -6.07
C LYS A 82 11.05 17.79 -6.65
N LYS A 83 11.92 17.08 -7.38
CA LYS A 83 11.63 15.76 -7.95
C LYS A 83 11.34 14.73 -6.87
N ILE A 84 12.12 14.72 -5.77
CA ILE A 84 11.88 13.83 -4.63
C ILE A 84 10.53 14.13 -3.97
N ARG A 85 10.21 15.41 -3.74
CA ARG A 85 8.92 15.80 -3.16
C ARG A 85 7.72 15.38 -4.01
N TYR A 86 7.85 15.42 -5.33
CA TYR A 86 6.82 14.93 -6.24
C TYR A 86 6.66 13.41 -6.18
N LEU A 87 7.76 12.65 -6.21
CA LEU A 87 7.72 11.21 -6.03
C LEU A 87 7.09 10.80 -4.69
N MET A 88 7.42 11.51 -3.60
CA MET A 88 6.78 11.31 -2.30
C MET A 88 5.27 11.56 -2.34
N SER A 89 4.85 12.63 -3.00
CA SER A 89 3.44 13.01 -3.11
C SER A 89 2.65 12.00 -3.95
N ASP A 90 3.23 11.51 -5.04
CA ASP A 90 2.60 10.52 -5.91
C ASP A 90 2.54 9.15 -5.25
N LEU A 91 3.60 8.75 -4.54
CA LEU A 91 3.61 7.50 -3.77
C LEU A 91 2.57 7.54 -2.64
N LEU A 92 2.40 8.69 -1.98
CA LEU A 92 1.36 8.89 -0.95
C LEU A 92 -0.05 8.72 -1.51
N LYS A 93 -0.33 9.31 -2.68
CA LYS A 93 -1.63 9.13 -3.36
C LYS A 93 -1.89 7.66 -3.68
N MET A 94 -0.86 6.93 -4.12
CA MET A 94 -0.97 5.49 -4.36
C MET A 94 -1.24 4.72 -3.07
N GLY A 95 -0.57 5.09 -1.97
CA GLY A 95 -0.82 4.49 -0.65
C GLY A 95 -2.25 4.67 -0.17
N TYR A 96 -2.81 5.88 -0.31
CA TYR A 96 -4.22 6.12 0.03
C TYR A 96 -5.18 5.32 -0.85
N LYS A 97 -4.88 5.21 -2.16
CA LYS A 97 -5.69 4.42 -3.07
C LYS A 97 -5.63 2.92 -2.73
N PHE A 98 -4.46 2.43 -2.35
CA PHE A 98 -4.28 1.06 -1.90
C PHE A 98 -5.14 0.77 -0.65
N LEU A 99 -5.09 1.66 0.35
CA LEU A 99 -5.94 1.53 1.54
C LEU A 99 -7.44 1.52 1.21
N LEU A 100 -7.90 2.40 0.33
CA LEU A 100 -9.31 2.43 -0.08
C LEU A 100 -9.74 1.11 -0.76
N ILE A 101 -8.86 0.51 -1.55
CA ILE A 101 -9.14 -0.78 -2.20
C ILE A 101 -9.19 -1.90 -1.16
N GLN A 102 -8.25 -1.92 -0.20
CA GLN A 102 -8.26 -2.89 0.89
C GLN A 102 -9.56 -2.79 1.71
N ASP A 103 -9.95 -1.57 2.09
CA ASP A 103 -11.16 -1.31 2.86
C ASP A 103 -12.43 -1.74 2.10
N ALA A 104 -12.54 -1.41 0.81
CA ALA A 104 -13.67 -1.80 -0.01
C ALA A 104 -13.80 -3.33 -0.19
N GLU A 105 -12.68 -4.06 -0.26
CA GLU A 105 -12.70 -5.52 -0.29
C GLU A 105 -13.15 -6.11 1.05
N VAL A 106 -12.73 -5.53 2.18
CA VAL A 106 -13.21 -5.91 3.52
C VAL A 106 -14.72 -5.66 3.64
N GLU A 107 -15.21 -4.49 3.26
CA GLU A 107 -16.65 -4.19 3.27
C GLU A 107 -17.45 -5.14 2.38
N LYS A 108 -16.91 -5.52 1.21
CA LYS A 108 -17.55 -6.49 0.32
C LYS A 108 -17.69 -7.86 0.99
N VAL A 109 -16.66 -8.33 1.68
CA VAL A 109 -16.69 -9.59 2.45
C VAL A 109 -17.73 -9.52 3.58
N ASP A 110 -17.72 -8.44 4.37
CA ASP A 110 -18.68 -8.24 5.46
C ASP A 110 -20.13 -8.19 4.96
N ASN A 111 -20.37 -7.48 3.86
CA ASN A 111 -21.69 -7.42 3.24
C ASN A 111 -22.16 -8.78 2.71
N ASN A 112 -21.25 -9.58 2.14
CA ASN A 112 -21.57 -10.94 1.72
C ASN A 112 -21.93 -11.82 2.92
N LEU A 113 -21.20 -11.71 4.04
CA LEU A 113 -21.50 -12.47 5.26
C LEU A 113 -22.89 -12.13 5.80
N ARG A 114 -23.21 -10.83 5.91
CA ARG A 114 -24.55 -10.35 6.34
C ARG A 114 -25.67 -10.84 5.42
N LEU A 115 -25.42 -10.89 4.10
CA LEU A 115 -26.39 -11.43 3.15
C LEU A 115 -26.61 -12.93 3.33
N LEU A 116 -25.55 -13.70 3.61
CA LEU A 116 -25.67 -15.13 3.90
C LEU A 116 -26.50 -15.37 5.16
N GLU A 117 -26.24 -14.64 6.24
CA GLU A 117 -27.05 -14.68 7.47
C GLU A 117 -28.52 -14.35 7.17
N ALA A 118 -28.77 -13.28 6.42
CA ALA A 118 -30.12 -12.87 6.04
C ALA A 118 -30.85 -13.93 5.20
N PHE A 119 -30.14 -14.68 4.34
CA PHE A 119 -30.70 -15.79 3.56
C PHE A 119 -31.01 -17.00 4.43
N VAL A 120 -30.17 -17.32 5.42
CA VAL A 120 -30.42 -18.38 6.39
C VAL A 120 -31.70 -18.08 7.19
N ASP A 121 -31.82 -16.87 7.75
CA ASP A 121 -33.00 -16.45 8.54
C ASP A 121 -34.30 -16.54 7.75
N ARG A 122 -34.23 -16.27 6.44
CA ARG A 122 -35.38 -16.26 5.53
C ARG A 122 -35.60 -17.59 4.80
N ARG A 123 -34.79 -18.62 5.08
CA ARG A 123 -34.82 -19.93 4.41
C ARG A 123 -34.68 -19.83 2.88
N LEU A 124 -33.83 -18.93 2.40
CA LEU A 124 -33.58 -18.66 0.98
C LEU A 124 -32.39 -19.46 0.45
N GLU A 125 -32.47 -20.80 0.51
CA GLU A 125 -31.37 -21.73 0.20
C GLU A 125 -30.74 -21.50 -1.18
N LYS A 126 -31.56 -21.30 -2.23
CA LYS A 126 -31.04 -21.05 -3.58
C LYS A 126 -30.21 -19.75 -3.69
N HIS A 127 -30.54 -18.74 -2.90
CA HIS A 127 -29.79 -17.48 -2.87
C HIS A 127 -28.47 -17.66 -2.11
N TYR A 128 -28.51 -18.39 -1.00
CA TYR A 128 -27.35 -18.78 -0.21
C TYR A 128 -26.33 -19.56 -1.06
N ASP A 129 -26.76 -20.65 -1.69
CA ASP A 129 -25.90 -21.52 -2.49
C ASP A 129 -25.21 -20.77 -3.63
N ARG A 130 -25.97 -19.89 -4.30
CA ARG A 130 -25.43 -19.07 -5.39
C ARG A 130 -24.39 -18.07 -4.88
N LEU A 131 -24.61 -17.45 -3.73
CA LEU A 131 -23.67 -16.48 -3.17
C LEU A 131 -22.42 -17.18 -2.65
N ILE A 132 -22.55 -18.28 -1.89
CA ILE A 132 -21.41 -19.11 -1.45
C ILE A 132 -20.55 -19.55 -2.63
N LYS A 133 -21.16 -20.10 -3.68
CA LYS A 133 -20.42 -20.54 -4.87
C LYS A 133 -19.66 -19.40 -5.55
N LYS A 134 -20.19 -18.17 -5.48
CA LYS A 134 -19.53 -16.98 -6.04
C LYS A 134 -18.35 -16.52 -5.18
N ILE A 135 -18.48 -16.55 -3.85
CA ILE A 135 -17.48 -15.96 -2.94
C ILE A 135 -16.45 -16.97 -2.42
N ALA A 136 -16.74 -18.28 -2.42
CA ALA A 136 -15.81 -19.31 -1.94
C ALA A 136 -14.41 -19.23 -2.60
N PRO A 137 -14.28 -19.00 -3.93
CA PRO A 137 -12.97 -18.81 -4.56
C PRO A 137 -12.25 -17.53 -4.09
N GLU A 138 -12.99 -16.48 -3.72
CA GLU A 138 -12.42 -15.22 -3.22
C GLU A 138 -11.90 -15.38 -1.77
N ILE A 139 -12.54 -16.25 -0.98
CA ILE A 139 -12.17 -16.53 0.43
C ILE A 139 -10.92 -17.41 0.52
N GLU A 140 -10.75 -18.41 -0.36
CA GLU A 140 -9.55 -19.25 -0.40
C GLU A 140 -8.29 -18.44 -0.75
N VAL A 141 -8.39 -17.46 -1.66
CA VAL A 141 -7.28 -16.57 -2.03
C VAL A 141 -6.98 -15.54 -0.92
N GLY A 142 -8.00 -15.13 -0.15
CA GLY A 142 -7.84 -14.21 0.99
C GLY A 142 -7.22 -14.87 2.24
N GLN A 143 -7.46 -16.16 2.48
CA GLN A 143 -6.90 -16.88 3.63
C GLN A 143 -5.40 -17.13 3.52
N GLU A 144 -4.84 -17.32 2.32
CA GLU A 144 -3.38 -17.42 2.13
C GLU A 144 -2.66 -16.08 2.41
N ALA A 145 -3.36 -14.94 2.33
CA ALA A 145 -2.81 -13.62 2.61
C ALA A 145 -3.07 -13.11 4.04
N GLY A 146 -4.09 -13.65 4.73
CA GLY A 146 -4.57 -13.13 6.01
C GLY A 146 -4.21 -13.94 7.27
N VAL A 147 -3.71 -15.18 7.14
CA VAL A 147 -3.37 -16.02 8.30
C VAL A 147 -1.88 -15.90 8.60
N ASN A 148 -1.47 -14.81 9.26
CA ASN A 148 -0.30 -14.72 10.16
C ASN A 148 -0.04 -13.25 10.51
N HIS A 149 -0.89 -12.58 11.29
CA HIS A 149 -0.47 -11.39 12.07
C HIS A 149 -1.58 -10.88 13.01
N PHE A 150 -1.98 -11.69 13.97
CA PHE A 150 -2.48 -11.19 15.26
C PHE A 150 -2.16 -12.27 16.31
N ASP A 151 -0.93 -12.24 16.81
CA ASP A 151 -0.58 -12.63 18.19
C ASP A 151 0.92 -12.39 18.38
N SER A 152 1.26 -11.24 18.96
CA SER A 152 2.38 -10.97 19.89
C SER A 152 2.47 -9.48 20.20
#